data_AF-E9HT49-F1
#
_entry.id   AF-E9HT49-F1
#
_cell.length_a   1.000
_cell.length_b   1.000
_cell.length_c   1.000
_cell.angle_alpha   90.00
_cell.angle_beta   90.00
_cell.angle_gamma   90.00
#
_symmetry.space_group_name_H-M   'P 1'
#
loop_
_entity.id
_entity.type
_entity.pdbx_description
1 polymer ?
#
loop_
_entity_poly.entity_id
_entity_poly.type
_entity_poly.pdbx_seq_one_letter_code
_entity_poly.pdbx_strand_id
1 'polypeptide(L)' 'MASKDTKLMLQAEPPDPEKISKGDSIGATAVFLSCFYKEHQFFRVGNFVNNEYIDP' A
#
# COMPACT_ATOMS: atom_id res chain seq x y z
N MET A 1 -26.95 -0.12 20.42
CA MET A 1 -27.31 -0.97 19.27
C MET A 1 -26.28 -0.74 18.16
N ALA A 2 -25.09 -1.33 18.31
CA ALA A 2 -24.05 -1.36 17.28
C ALA A 2 -23.58 -2.80 17.21
N SER A 3 -24.17 -3.59 16.32
CA SER A 3 -23.50 -4.81 15.89
C SER A 3 -22.84 -4.50 14.56
N LYS A 4 -21.59 -4.92 14.44
CA LYS A 4 -21.06 -5.73 13.34
C LYS A 4 -19.62 -5.32 13.05
N ASP A 5 -18.72 -6.25 13.35
CA ASP A 5 -17.42 -6.32 12.72
C ASP A 5 -17.58 -6.03 11.23
N THR A 6 -17.10 -4.87 10.78
CA THR A 6 -17.25 -4.42 9.40
C THR A 6 -16.00 -4.82 8.64
N LYS A 7 -16.13 -5.82 7.77
CA LYS A 7 -15.04 -6.31 6.90
C LYS A 7 -15.27 -5.82 5.47
N LEU A 8 -14.24 -5.25 4.88
CA LEU A 8 -14.24 -4.75 3.51
C LEU A 8 -13.02 -5.32 2.77
N MET A 9 -13.15 -5.52 1.46
CA MET A 9 -12.03 -5.85 0.57
C MET A 9 -11.61 -4.57 -0.15
N LEU A 10 -10.32 -4.23 -0.08
CA LEU A 10 -9.74 -3.11 -0.79
C LEU A 10 -8.75 -3.68 -1.82
N GLN A 11 -9.01 -3.41 -3.10
CA GLN A 11 -8.14 -3.80 -4.21
C GLN A 11 -7.74 -2.55 -4.98
N ALA A 12 -6.46 -2.47 -5.34
CA ALA A 12 -5.89 -1.38 -6.12
C ALA A 12 -5.00 -1.96 -7.22
N GLU A 13 -4.90 -1.22 -8.32
CA GLU A 13 -3.97 -1.52 -9.40
C GLU A 13 -2.52 -1.31 -8.94
N PRO A 14 -1.53 -2.01 -9.54
CA PRO A 14 -0.12 -1.78 -9.26
C PRO A 14 0.32 -0.35 -9.61
N PRO A 15 1.45 0.11 -9.05
CA PRO A 15 2.00 1.41 -9.43
C PRO A 15 2.45 1.40 -10.90
N ASP A 16 2.40 2.57 -11.52
CA ASP A 16 2.93 2.79 -12.87
C ASP A 16 4.46 2.67 -12.87
N PRO A 17 5.06 1.67 -13.56
CA PRO A 17 6.50 1.46 -13.57
C PRO A 17 7.28 2.64 -14.16
N GLU A 18 6.69 3.42 -15.07
CA GLU A 18 7.36 4.56 -15.68
C GLU A 18 7.59 5.72 -14.71
N LYS A 19 6.81 5.76 -13.61
CA LYS A 19 6.94 6.77 -12.55
C LYS A 19 7.92 6.37 -11.45
N ILE A 20 8.43 5.14 -11.45
CA ILE A 20 9.37 4.63 -10.44
C ILE A 20 10.80 4.94 -10.92
N SER A 21 11.62 5.53 -10.07
CA SER A 21 13.04 5.74 -10.36
C SER A 21 13.71 4.39 -10.63
N LYS A 22 14.57 4.31 -11.65
CA LYS A 22 15.25 3.04 -12.01
C LYS A 22 16.05 2.40 -10.87
N GLY A 23 16.55 3.20 -9.92
CA GLY A 23 17.27 2.70 -8.74
C GLY A 23 16.36 2.16 -7.64
N ASP A 24 15.07 2.49 -7.68
CA ASP A 24 14.08 2.15 -6.65
C ASP A 24 13.16 1.00 -7.09
N SER A 25 13.34 0.47 -8.31
CA SER A 25 12.50 -0.61 -8.85
C SER A 25 12.77 -1.96 -8.18
N ILE A 26 13.99 -2.19 -7.69
CA ILE A 26 14.44 -3.40 -7.01
C ILE A 26 14.90 -3.04 -5.59
N GLY A 27 14.58 -3.90 -4.64
CA GLY A 27 14.90 -3.73 -3.22
C GLY A 27 13.68 -3.38 -2.37
N ALA A 28 13.97 -2.91 -1.15
CA ALA A 28 12.95 -2.65 -0.14
C ALA A 28 12.23 -1.32 -0.38
N THR A 29 10.90 -1.37 -0.37
CA THR A 29 9.98 -0.23 -0.45
C THR A 29 8.82 -0.42 0.53
N ALA A 30 7.83 0.47 0.51
CA ALA A 30 6.67 0.40 1.39
C ALA A 30 5.35 0.73 0.69
N VAL A 31 4.29 0.03 1.08
CA VAL A 31 2.90 0.33 0.69
C VAL A 31 2.15 0.87 1.91
N PHE A 32 1.36 1.93 1.71
CA PHE A 32 0.58 2.56 2.77
C PHE A 32 -0.92 2.50 2.47
N LEU A 33 -1.69 2.00 3.44
CA LEU A 33 -3.14 2.20 3.49
C LEU A 33 -3.44 3.30 4.50
N SER A 34 -4.06 4.39 4.05
CA SER A 34 -4.39 5.56 4.87
C SER A 34 -5.89 5.81 4.86
N CYS A 35 -6.46 6.13 6.01
CA CYS A 35 -7.87 6.48 6.16
C CYS A 35 -8.01 7.94 6.63
N PHE A 36 -8.95 8.64 6.00
CA PHE A 36 -9.21 10.05 6.23
C PHE A 36 -10.67 10.24 6.65
N TYR A 37 -10.91 11.22 7.51
CA TYR A 37 -12.24 11.71 7.84
C TYR A 37 -12.19 13.24 7.89
N LYS A 38 -13.05 13.90 7.09
CA LYS A 38 -13.05 15.37 6.94
C LYS A 38 -11.65 15.95 6.65
N GLU A 39 -10.96 15.39 5.66
CA GLU A 39 -9.58 15.77 5.28
C GLU A 39 -8.49 15.48 6.33
N HIS A 40 -8.83 14.92 7.50
CA HIS A 40 -7.87 14.56 8.54
C HIS A 40 -7.53 13.06 8.47
N GLN A 41 -6.25 12.74 8.28
CA GLN A 41 -5.76 11.37 8.39
C GLN A 41 -5.78 10.94 9.86
N PHE A 42 -6.48 9.86 10.17
CA PHE A 42 -6.59 9.34 11.55
C PHE A 42 -6.05 7.91 11.70
N PHE A 43 -5.83 7.20 10.60
CA PHE A 43 -5.26 5.85 10.58
C PHE A 43 -4.35 5.69 9.38
N ARG A 44 -3.19 5.05 9.59
CA ARG A 44 -2.25 4.66 8.53
C ARG A 44 -1.52 3.39 8.93
N VAL A 45 -1.52 2.41 8.04
CA VAL A 45 -0.72 1.19 8.17
C VAL A 45 0.23 1.09 6.99
N GLY A 46 1.50 0.80 7.29
CA GLY A 46 2.55 0.60 6.30
C GLY A 46 3.02 -0.84 6.32
N ASN A 47 3.25 -1.42 5.14
CA ASN A 47 3.92 -2.72 4.99
C ASN A 47 5.17 -2.54 4.16
N PHE A 48 6.28 -3.13 4.59
CA PHE A 48 7.47 -3.25 3.76
C PHE A 48 7.24 -4.28 2.66
N VAL A 49 7.70 -3.96 1.46
CA VAL A 49 7.64 -4.82 0.28
C VAL A 49 9.04 -4.89 -0.29
N ASN A 50 9.56 -6.10 -0.50
CA ASN A 50 10.85 -6.28 -1.16
C ASN A 50 10.60 -6.74 -2.60
N ASN A 51 11.05 -5.94 -3.56
CA ASN A 51 10.99 -6.29 -4.99
C ASN A 51 12.30 -6.97 -5.39
N GLU A 52 12.23 -8.23 -5.83
CA GLU A 52 13.40 -9.00 -6.25
C GLU A 52 13.12 -9.76 -7.56
N TYR A 53 14.17 -9.99 -8.33
CA TYR A 53 14.10 -10.93 -9.45
C TYR A 53 14.05 -12.36 -8.90
N ILE A 54 13.18 -13.17 -9.48
CA ILE A 54 12.98 -14.58 -9.08
C ILE A 54 13.89 -15.50 -9.92
N ASP A 55 14.39 -14.99 -11.05
CA ASP A 55 15.30 -15.72 -11.94
C ASP A 55 16.75 -15.69 -11.41
N PRO A 56 17.48 -16.83 -11.44
CA PRO A 56 18.88 -16.95 -11.01
C PRO A 56 19.88 -16.14 -11.84
#